data_AF-A0A1C6STN9-F1
#
_entry.id   AF-A0A1C6STN9-F1
#
_cell.length_a   1.000
_cell.length_b   1.000
_cell.length_c   1.000
_cell.angle_alpha   90.00
_cell.angle_beta   90.00
_cell.angle_gamma   90.00
#
_symmetry.space_group_name_H-M   'P 1'
#
loop_
_entity.id
_entity.type
_entity.pdbx_description
1 polymer ?
#
loop_
_entity_poly.entity_id
_entity_poly.type
_entity_poly.pdbx_seq_one_letter_code
_entity_poly.pdbx_strand_id
1 'polypeptide(L)'
;MFASLTGRIGVAPRGALLVLSYLVMLAAGALGWVGLFAVAGLAAVVGEFALERWSPATAVLLHKVGLNLGYRQLTRDLAAVLLVVAEVPLTGSQLSLLLLLPAAVWVVAVFSGAFAKMIERRNPTSALVRNIDLGRLRSAPTPPGWANELAGDRLPLVNVVLVAGAVIAVLGDDVTPVLFAGGIAVAVAAVVGGVIALTWLRGRGTGQGPQLPAVQRWLNDYRPEVALYFAASAKDIYQANMWLAPIEALGQRAVVLLRSKDSLQELADTRLPVICVPAGPDFMNLDKSSIRTALYAANVGANIHMLREPGMKHVFVGHGDSDKAASVNPYSKVYDEVWVAGLAGRERYARAGVGVLDADIVEIGRPQLAGVHTFGSEAAQADRPFTVLYAPTWEGWLEDDPYHTSLMLMGVKIVSGLLAIRPAVRLVYKPHPLTGSRSKQAKSVHDRIVELIRAAGGDTDARDLAGPRHRVVTGRTPALFDCFNQTDLLVSDVSSVVSDFVQSQRPYVVANPSGMPEDEFRRDFPTSRAAYLLTADCGELEKIVAVTRAGNDPLTEARRELKTYLLGPAEANPMDRFQEEISRLCGR
;
A
#
# COMPACT_ATOMS: atom_id res chain seq x y z
N MET A 1 27.62 -11.17 11.48
CA MET A 1 27.85 -12.52 12.04
C MET A 1 26.67 -13.04 12.86
N PHE A 2 26.10 -12.29 13.82
CA PHE A 2 24.90 -12.73 14.55
C PHE A 2 23.62 -12.80 13.69
N ALA A 3 23.46 -11.91 12.70
CA ALA A 3 22.33 -11.95 11.75
C ALA A 3 22.34 -13.20 10.84
N SER A 4 23.53 -13.71 10.48
CA SER A 4 23.67 -14.90 9.62
C SER A 4 23.51 -16.22 10.39
N LEU A 5 23.82 -16.23 11.70
CA LEU A 5 23.57 -17.39 12.59
C LEU A 5 22.09 -17.50 12.98
N THR A 6 21.41 -16.37 13.19
CA THR A 6 19.99 -16.35 13.56
C THR A 6 19.06 -16.58 12.35
N GLY A 7 19.49 -16.24 11.13
CA GLY A 7 18.72 -16.41 9.89
C GLY A 7 18.24 -17.85 9.60
N ARG A 8 18.93 -18.87 10.13
CA ARG A 8 18.56 -20.29 9.96
C ARG A 8 17.47 -20.78 10.93
N ILE A 9 17.21 -20.04 12.00
CA ILE A 9 16.19 -20.39 13.00
C ILE A 9 14.90 -19.67 12.60
N GLY A 10 13.84 -20.44 12.30
CA GLY A 10 12.53 -19.91 11.93
C GLY A 10 11.90 -19.01 13.00
N VAL A 11 10.83 -18.31 12.63
CA VAL A 11 10.14 -17.31 13.48
C VAL A 11 9.71 -17.89 14.85
N ALA A 12 9.18 -19.11 14.87
CA ALA A 12 8.71 -19.78 16.08
C ALA A 12 9.84 -20.23 17.04
N PRO A 13 10.90 -20.93 16.58
CA PRO A 13 11.97 -21.35 17.49
C PRO A 13 12.76 -20.19 18.14
N ARG A 14 12.84 -19.01 17.51
CA ARG A 14 13.38 -17.80 18.18
C ARG A 14 12.54 -17.38 19.39
N GLY A 15 11.21 -17.42 19.23
CA GLY A 15 10.28 -17.13 20.32
C GLY A 15 10.36 -18.18 21.44
N ALA A 16 10.45 -19.47 21.07
CA ALA A 16 10.59 -20.56 22.03
C ALA A 16 11.88 -20.46 22.86
N LEU A 17 13.01 -20.09 22.25
CA LEU A 17 14.27 -19.90 22.96
C LEU A 17 14.20 -18.78 23.99
N LEU A 18 13.57 -17.65 23.62
CA LEU A 18 13.37 -16.53 24.55
C LEU A 18 12.48 -16.96 25.73
N VAL A 19 11.36 -17.63 25.46
CA VAL A 19 10.47 -18.14 26.51
C VAL A 19 11.19 -19.12 27.43
N LEU A 20 11.99 -20.04 26.85
CA LEU A 20 12.80 -20.98 27.62
C LEU A 20 13.79 -20.25 28.54
N SER A 21 14.44 -19.18 28.07
CA SER A 21 15.35 -18.40 28.91
C SER A 21 14.67 -17.79 30.14
N TYR A 22 13.43 -17.29 30.01
CA TYR A 22 12.64 -16.82 31.16
C TYR A 22 12.22 -17.95 32.10
N LEU A 23 11.83 -19.11 31.58
CA LEU A 23 11.46 -20.27 32.40
C LEU A 23 12.65 -20.80 33.20
N VAL A 24 13.82 -20.92 32.55
CA VAL A 24 15.07 -21.33 33.20
C VAL A 24 15.49 -20.30 34.24
N MET A 25 15.40 -19.00 33.92
CA MET A 25 15.69 -17.94 34.86
C MET A 25 14.79 -18.00 36.11
N LEU A 26 13.49 -18.21 35.92
CA LEU A 26 12.53 -18.34 37.02
C LEU A 26 12.83 -19.55 37.90
N ALA A 27 13.08 -20.71 37.30
CA ALA A 27 13.43 -21.94 38.03
C ALA A 27 14.76 -21.80 38.78
N ALA A 28 15.78 -21.22 38.13
CA ALA A 28 17.08 -20.97 38.75
C ALA A 28 16.97 -19.99 39.93
N GLY A 29 16.15 -18.94 39.80
CA GLY A 29 15.87 -18.02 40.90
C GLY A 29 15.17 -18.71 42.08
N ALA A 30 14.15 -19.53 41.82
CA ALA A 30 13.44 -20.27 42.86
C ALA A 30 14.31 -21.31 43.59
N LEU A 31 15.31 -21.88 42.91
CA LEU A 31 16.20 -22.91 43.44
C LEU A 31 17.55 -22.37 43.94
N GLY A 32 17.76 -21.04 43.91
CA GLY A 32 19.02 -20.43 44.37
C GLY A 32 20.23 -20.63 43.44
N TRP A 33 20.02 -21.07 42.19
CA TRP A 33 21.12 -21.38 41.27
C TRP A 33 21.66 -20.13 40.56
N VAL A 34 22.44 -19.32 41.29
CA VAL A 34 22.95 -18.00 40.86
C VAL A 34 23.61 -18.01 39.47
N GLY A 35 24.49 -18.99 39.20
CA GLY A 35 25.19 -19.07 37.91
C GLY A 35 24.25 -19.31 36.74
N LEU A 36 23.28 -20.22 36.89
CA LEU A 36 22.27 -20.50 35.87
C LEU A 36 21.32 -19.31 35.69
N PHE A 37 20.93 -18.67 36.80
CA PHE A 37 20.12 -17.46 36.78
C PHE A 37 20.80 -16.34 35.98
N ALA A 38 22.09 -16.08 36.23
CA ALA A 38 22.84 -15.03 35.54
C ALA A 38 22.92 -15.27 34.03
N VAL A 39 23.22 -16.51 33.62
CA VAL A 39 23.30 -16.88 32.19
C VAL A 39 21.93 -16.79 31.53
N ALA A 40 20.88 -17.33 32.16
CA ALA A 40 19.52 -17.29 31.62
C ALA A 40 18.96 -15.86 31.57
N GLY A 41 19.25 -15.03 32.57
CA GLY A 41 18.87 -13.62 32.60
C GLY A 41 19.56 -12.81 31.51
N LEU A 42 20.86 -13.02 31.27
CA LEU A 42 21.57 -12.40 30.16
C LEU A 42 20.98 -12.84 28.81
N ALA A 43 20.70 -14.13 28.65
CA ALA A 43 20.08 -14.66 27.43
C ALA A 43 18.68 -14.06 27.19
N ALA A 44 17.88 -13.87 28.24
CA ALA A 44 16.57 -13.24 28.16
C ALA A 44 16.68 -11.77 27.70
N VAL A 45 17.58 -10.99 28.30
CA VAL A 45 17.79 -9.56 27.95
C VAL A 45 18.30 -9.40 26.52
N VAL A 46 19.31 -10.18 26.12
CA VAL A 46 19.84 -10.17 24.74
C VAL A 46 18.77 -10.63 23.75
N GLY A 47 17.96 -11.62 24.13
CA GLY A 47 16.87 -12.13 23.32
C GLY A 47 15.77 -11.11 23.06
N GLU A 48 15.37 -10.31 24.07
CA GLU A 48 14.43 -9.19 23.88
C GLU A 48 14.99 -8.16 22.89
N PHE A 49 16.25 -7.74 23.06
CA PHE A 49 16.88 -6.78 22.16
C PHE A 49 16.98 -7.30 20.72
N ALA A 50 17.38 -8.55 20.54
CA ALA A 50 17.46 -9.19 19.23
C ALA A 50 16.08 -9.33 18.56
N LEU A 51 15.03 -9.58 19.36
CA LEU A 51 13.66 -9.71 18.88
C LEU A 51 13.12 -8.37 18.37
N GLU A 52 13.31 -7.28 19.13
CA GLU A 52 12.89 -5.94 18.70
C GLU A 52 13.67 -5.46 17.46
N ARG A 53 14.99 -5.73 17.41
CA ARG A 53 15.84 -5.20 16.34
C ARG A 53 15.77 -6.02 15.04
N TRP A 54 15.64 -7.34 15.13
CA TRP A 54 15.84 -8.24 13.99
C TRP A 54 14.67 -9.19 13.71
N SER A 55 13.68 -9.33 14.61
CA SER A 55 12.58 -10.28 14.43
C SER A 55 11.19 -9.75 14.82
N PRO A 56 10.65 -8.68 14.18
CA PRO A 56 9.31 -8.17 14.46
C PRO A 56 8.20 -9.23 14.33
N ALA A 57 8.34 -10.16 13.39
CA ALA A 57 7.39 -11.27 13.20
C ALA A 57 7.28 -12.18 14.44
N THR A 58 8.39 -12.43 15.13
CA THR A 58 8.41 -13.22 16.38
C THR A 58 7.74 -12.44 17.52
N ALA A 59 7.94 -11.12 17.58
CA ALA A 59 7.26 -10.25 18.55
C ALA A 59 5.73 -10.34 18.43
N VAL A 60 5.24 -10.25 17.19
CA VAL A 60 3.81 -10.38 16.88
C VAL A 60 3.28 -11.76 17.26
N LEU A 61 4.04 -12.83 16.98
CA LEU A 61 3.64 -14.19 17.35
C LEU A 61 3.51 -14.35 18.87
N LEU A 62 4.50 -13.88 19.65
CA LEU A 62 4.47 -13.92 21.11
C LEU A 62 3.29 -13.14 21.69
N HIS A 63 3.00 -11.96 21.13
CA HIS A 63 1.83 -11.18 21.50
C HIS A 63 0.52 -11.94 21.22
N LYS A 64 0.41 -12.62 20.06
CA LYS A 64 -0.79 -13.40 19.70
C LYS A 64 -1.03 -14.60 20.62
N VAL A 65 0.01 -15.23 21.16
CA VAL A 65 -0.11 -16.35 22.11
C VAL A 65 -0.22 -15.89 23.57
N GLY A 66 -0.41 -14.59 23.81
CA GLY A 66 -0.60 -14.02 25.15
C GLY A 66 0.69 -13.79 25.93
N LEU A 67 1.86 -14.16 25.40
CA LEU A 67 3.17 -13.89 26.01
C LEU A 67 3.66 -12.50 25.63
N ASN A 68 2.87 -11.47 25.99
CA ASN A 68 3.22 -10.08 25.73
C ASN A 68 4.47 -9.64 26.53
N LEU A 69 4.99 -8.46 26.20
CA LEU A 69 6.19 -7.92 26.83
C LEU A 69 6.05 -7.80 28.35
N GLY A 70 4.85 -7.44 28.83
CA GLY A 70 4.57 -7.30 30.25
C GLY A 70 4.75 -8.60 31.04
N TYR A 71 4.16 -9.72 30.59
CA TYR A 71 4.31 -11.01 31.29
C TYR A 71 5.76 -11.49 31.36
N ARG A 72 6.56 -11.21 30.33
CA ARG A 72 7.98 -11.58 30.31
C ARG A 72 8.79 -10.78 31.32
N GLN A 73 8.56 -9.48 31.41
CA GLN A 73 9.16 -8.62 32.44
C GLN A 73 8.73 -9.02 33.85
N LEU A 74 7.45 -9.37 34.04
CA LEU A 74 6.94 -9.81 35.34
C LEU A 74 7.64 -11.10 35.79
N THR A 75 7.82 -12.07 34.88
CA THR A 75 8.57 -13.31 35.15
C THR A 75 10.02 -13.03 35.56
N ARG A 76 10.68 -12.08 34.89
CA ARG A 76 12.04 -11.64 35.24
C ARG A 76 12.12 -11.04 36.64
N ASP A 77 11.22 -10.12 36.94
CA ASP A 77 11.19 -9.40 38.21
C ASP A 77 10.91 -10.39 39.36
N LEU A 78 9.96 -11.31 39.16
CA LEU A 78 9.68 -12.40 40.09
C LEU A 78 10.91 -13.31 40.29
N ALA A 79 11.59 -13.68 39.21
CA ALA A 79 12.79 -14.51 39.29
C ALA A 79 13.91 -13.85 40.10
N ALA A 80 14.12 -12.54 39.93
CA ALA A 80 15.11 -11.78 40.69
C ALA A 80 14.77 -11.69 42.18
N VAL A 81 13.49 -11.48 42.51
CA VAL A 81 13.01 -11.52 43.90
C VAL A 81 13.22 -12.91 44.51
N LEU A 82 12.82 -13.97 43.80
CA LEU A 82 12.94 -15.35 44.27
C LEU A 82 14.39 -15.74 44.56
N LEU A 83 15.33 -15.32 43.69
CA LEU A 83 16.76 -15.58 43.90
C LEU A 83 17.25 -14.99 45.22
N VAL A 84 16.90 -13.73 45.49
CA VAL A 84 17.33 -13.04 46.72
C VAL A 84 16.66 -13.64 47.95
N VAL A 85 15.37 -13.98 47.86
CA VAL A 85 14.64 -14.62 48.97
C VAL A 85 15.18 -16.02 49.28
N ALA A 86 15.64 -16.77 48.27
CA ALA A 86 16.17 -18.11 48.45
C ALA A 86 17.54 -18.12 49.13
N GLU A 87 18.40 -17.14 48.82
CA GLU A 87 19.83 -17.22 49.16
C GLU A 87 20.33 -16.15 50.13
N VAL A 88 19.60 -15.04 50.34
CA VAL A 88 20.04 -13.94 51.23
C VAL A 88 19.17 -13.89 52.49
N PRO A 89 19.74 -13.79 53.70
CA PRO A 89 18.95 -13.64 54.92
C PRO A 89 18.29 -12.25 54.97
N LEU A 90 16.96 -12.22 55.03
CA LEU A 90 16.17 -10.98 55.01
C LEU A 90 15.47 -10.72 56.35
N THR A 91 15.55 -9.49 56.84
CA THR A 91 14.59 -8.99 57.83
C THR A 91 13.22 -8.76 57.18
N GLY A 92 12.15 -8.73 57.98
CA GLY A 92 10.80 -8.46 57.45
C GLY A 92 10.69 -7.13 56.69
N SER A 93 11.46 -6.11 57.11
CA SER A 93 11.52 -4.81 56.42
C SER A 93 12.20 -4.89 55.05
N GLN A 94 13.31 -5.63 54.95
CA GLN A 94 14.05 -5.83 53.71
C GLN A 94 13.24 -6.65 52.71
N LEU A 95 12.54 -7.69 53.16
CA LEU A 95 11.61 -8.46 52.34
C LEU A 95 10.49 -7.57 51.77
N SER A 96 9.94 -6.69 52.61
CA SER A 96 8.90 -5.74 52.19
C SER A 96 9.43 -4.78 51.11
N LEU A 97 10.63 -4.23 51.28
CA LEU A 97 11.25 -3.35 50.28
C LEU A 97 11.57 -4.08 48.97
N LEU A 98 12.10 -5.30 49.04
CA LEU A 98 12.41 -6.14 47.89
C LEU A 98 11.16 -6.40 47.02
N LEU A 99 9.99 -6.57 47.64
CA LEU A 99 8.72 -6.74 46.93
C LEU A 99 8.14 -5.40 46.44
N LEU A 100 8.23 -4.33 47.24
CA LEU A 100 7.61 -3.04 46.93
C LEU A 100 8.31 -2.28 45.81
N LEU A 101 9.64 -2.36 45.69
CA LEU A 101 10.39 -1.62 44.68
C LEU A 101 9.99 -1.99 43.23
N PRO A 102 10.07 -3.27 42.79
CA PRO A 102 9.59 -3.65 41.46
C PRO A 102 8.09 -3.39 41.30
N ALA A 103 7.28 -3.65 42.33
CA ALA A 103 5.84 -3.38 42.29
C ALA A 103 5.51 -1.90 42.07
N ALA A 104 6.27 -0.97 42.67
CA ALA A 104 6.10 0.46 42.47
C ALA A 104 6.35 0.86 41.00
N VAL A 105 7.37 0.28 40.35
CA VAL A 105 7.61 0.50 38.91
C VAL A 105 6.43 0.03 38.07
N TRP A 106 5.85 -1.13 38.38
CA TRP A 106 4.65 -1.65 37.72
C TRP A 106 3.43 -0.73 37.92
N VAL A 107 3.22 -0.22 39.14
CA VAL A 107 2.14 0.72 39.43
C VAL A 107 2.31 1.99 38.58
N VAL A 108 3.51 2.57 38.53
CA VAL A 108 3.79 3.74 37.69
C VAL A 108 3.64 3.43 36.20
N ALA A 109 3.99 2.22 35.76
CA ALA A 109 3.81 1.76 34.39
C ALA A 109 2.32 1.78 33.99
N VAL A 110 1.45 1.21 34.82
CA VAL A 110 0.00 1.19 34.57
C VAL A 110 -0.56 2.61 34.46
N PHE A 111 -0.27 3.48 35.43
CA PHE A 111 -0.78 4.85 35.42
C PHE A 111 -0.20 5.70 34.29
N SER A 112 1.10 5.59 34.01
CA SER A 112 1.73 6.31 32.89
C SER A 112 1.16 5.85 31.54
N GLY A 113 0.90 4.55 31.35
CA GLY A 113 0.24 4.02 30.16
C GLY A 113 -1.19 4.54 30.01
N ALA A 114 -1.96 4.56 31.10
CA ALA A 114 -3.32 5.11 31.10
C ALA A 114 -3.31 6.61 30.73
N PHE A 115 -2.42 7.40 31.33
CA PHE A 115 -2.29 8.83 31.02
C PHE A 115 -1.79 9.09 29.61
N ALA A 116 -0.80 8.32 29.11
CA ALA A 116 -0.32 8.43 27.73
C ALA A 116 -1.47 8.21 26.73
N LYS A 117 -2.30 7.17 26.96
CA LYS A 117 -3.49 6.89 26.14
C LYS A 117 -4.54 8.01 26.22
N MET A 118 -4.71 8.63 27.38
CA MET A 118 -5.59 9.80 27.52
C MET A 118 -5.05 11.04 26.81
N ILE A 119 -3.72 11.25 26.80
CA ILE A 119 -3.08 12.35 26.05
C ILE A 119 -3.26 12.12 24.55
N GLU A 120 -3.02 10.91 24.06
CA GLU A 120 -3.22 10.55 22.65
C GLU A 120 -4.65 10.86 22.19
N ARG A 121 -5.65 10.52 23.01
CA ARG A 121 -7.06 10.84 22.74
C ARG A 121 -7.38 12.33 22.67
N ARG A 122 -6.56 13.22 23.21
CA ARG A 122 -6.73 14.69 23.10
C ARG A 122 -6.15 15.25 21.81
N ASN A 123 -5.17 14.57 21.23
CA ASN A 123 -4.54 14.94 19.96
C ASN A 123 -4.74 13.84 18.91
N PRO A 124 -5.98 13.42 18.60
CA PRO A 124 -6.18 12.42 17.56
C PRO A 124 -5.65 12.99 16.24
N THR A 125 -4.86 12.19 15.52
CA THR A 125 -4.55 12.47 14.11
C THR A 125 -5.79 12.12 13.29
N SER A 126 -6.81 12.97 13.39
CA SER A 126 -8.11 12.79 12.74
C SER A 126 -8.02 13.07 11.24
N ALA A 127 -7.11 13.96 10.82
CA ALA A 127 -6.90 14.27 9.41
C ALA A 127 -5.42 14.42 9.08
N LEU A 128 -5.06 14.04 7.85
CA LEU A 128 -3.77 14.32 7.21
C LEU A 128 -4.05 15.10 5.94
N VAL A 129 -3.19 16.07 5.62
CA VAL A 129 -3.37 16.90 4.42
C VAL A 129 -2.08 16.99 3.60
N ARG A 130 -2.23 17.21 2.29
CA ARG A 130 -1.14 17.54 1.35
C ARG A 130 -1.60 18.74 0.51
N ASN A 131 -0.68 19.66 0.20
CA ASN A 131 -0.96 20.90 -0.54
C ASN A 131 -2.02 21.81 0.11
N ILE A 132 -2.12 21.76 1.44
CA ILE A 132 -3.06 22.56 2.24
C ILE A 132 -2.30 23.14 3.42
N ASP A 133 -2.40 24.46 3.61
CA ASP A 133 -1.95 25.11 4.83
C ASP A 133 -3.13 25.26 5.80
N LEU A 134 -3.08 24.54 6.92
CA LEU A 134 -4.07 24.62 8.00
C LEU A 134 -3.72 25.71 9.03
N GLY A 135 -2.64 26.45 8.82
CA GLY A 135 -2.09 27.43 9.75
C GLY A 135 -1.54 26.79 11.03
N ARG A 136 -1.25 27.64 12.02
CA ARG A 136 -0.75 27.18 13.33
C ARG A 136 -1.88 26.57 14.15
N LEU A 137 -1.87 25.24 14.25
CA LEU A 137 -2.77 24.50 15.13
C LEU A 137 -2.20 24.41 16.55
N ARG A 138 -2.96 24.86 17.55
CA ARG A 138 -2.61 24.66 18.96
C ARG A 138 -3.07 23.26 19.38
N SER A 139 -2.15 22.32 19.49
CA SER A 139 -2.41 20.99 20.04
C SER A 139 -2.29 20.98 21.57
N ALA A 140 -2.90 20.00 22.23
CA ALA A 140 -2.61 19.74 23.63
C ALA A 140 -1.12 19.37 23.79
N PRO A 141 -0.50 19.64 24.96
CA PRO A 141 0.89 19.27 25.21
C PRO A 141 1.12 17.77 24.96
N THR A 142 2.19 17.44 24.25
CA THR A 142 2.65 16.06 24.05
C THR A 142 3.89 15.80 24.91
N PRO A 143 4.05 14.58 25.43
CA PRO A 143 5.24 14.25 26.20
C PRO A 143 6.45 14.15 25.27
N PRO A 144 7.68 14.36 25.78
CA PRO A 144 8.90 14.07 25.04
C PRO A 144 8.91 12.63 24.49
N GLY A 145 9.44 12.43 23.28
CA GLY A 145 9.40 11.13 22.59
C GLY A 145 9.91 9.96 23.44
N TRP A 146 11.05 10.14 24.10
CA TRP A 146 11.64 9.12 24.99
C TRP A 146 10.73 8.72 26.16
N ALA A 147 9.99 9.67 26.73
CA ALA A 147 9.09 9.41 27.86
C ALA A 147 7.84 8.66 27.38
N ASN A 148 7.34 9.02 26.19
CA ASN A 148 6.21 8.35 25.56
C ASN A 148 6.55 6.92 25.14
N GLU A 149 7.75 6.70 24.59
CA GLU A 149 8.24 5.39 24.18
C GLU A 149 8.45 4.44 25.36
N LEU A 150 8.83 4.97 26.53
CA LEU A 150 9.08 4.17 27.72
C LEU A 150 7.84 3.98 28.60
N ALA A 151 6.80 4.81 28.48
CA ALA A 151 5.58 4.69 29.30
C ALA A 151 4.80 3.38 29.05
N GLY A 152 3.93 3.01 30.00
CA GLY A 152 3.10 1.80 29.87
C GLY A 152 3.92 0.51 29.96
N ASP A 153 3.62 -0.45 29.09
CA ASP A 153 4.16 -1.82 29.13
C ASP A 153 5.69 -1.93 28.92
N ARG A 154 6.34 -0.85 28.46
CA ARG A 154 7.80 -0.78 28.33
C ARG A 154 8.48 -0.28 29.60
N LEU A 155 7.77 0.41 30.49
CA LEU A 155 8.38 1.03 31.65
C LEU A 155 9.04 0.01 32.58
N PRO A 156 8.43 -1.16 32.87
CA PRO A 156 9.07 -2.14 33.74
C PRO A 156 10.33 -2.79 33.12
N LEU A 157 10.73 -2.47 31.87
CA LEU A 157 12.08 -2.81 31.38
C LEU A 157 13.18 -2.25 32.28
N VAL A 158 12.96 -1.11 32.94
CA VAL A 158 13.95 -0.51 33.84
C VAL A 158 14.32 -1.41 35.02
N ASN A 159 13.43 -2.33 35.42
CA ASN A 159 13.71 -3.36 36.43
C ASN A 159 14.77 -4.39 35.99
N VAL A 160 15.27 -4.34 34.74
CA VAL A 160 16.38 -5.20 34.29
C VAL A 160 17.62 -5.09 35.18
N VAL A 161 17.82 -3.92 35.81
CA VAL A 161 18.92 -3.70 36.78
C VAL A 161 18.83 -4.60 38.01
N LEU A 162 17.63 -5.10 38.35
CA LEU A 162 17.42 -6.04 39.46
C LEU A 162 18.11 -7.38 39.20
N VAL A 163 18.33 -7.78 37.95
CA VAL A 163 19.03 -9.04 37.62
C VAL A 163 20.48 -8.97 38.10
N ALA A 164 21.18 -7.88 37.78
CA ALA A 164 22.54 -7.65 38.25
C ALA A 164 22.57 -7.43 39.77
N GLY A 165 21.63 -6.64 40.30
CA GLY A 165 21.51 -6.39 41.74
C GLY A 165 21.30 -7.68 42.54
N ALA A 166 20.46 -8.59 42.07
CA ALA A 166 20.20 -9.88 42.71
C ALA A 166 21.44 -10.78 42.70
N VAL A 167 22.15 -10.88 41.57
CA VAL A 167 23.39 -11.67 41.48
C VAL A 167 24.46 -11.13 42.43
N ILE A 168 24.68 -9.81 42.46
CA ILE A 168 25.65 -9.19 43.36
C ILE A 168 25.24 -9.39 44.82
N ALA A 169 23.94 -9.27 45.13
CA ALA A 169 23.43 -9.47 46.47
C ALA A 169 23.71 -10.88 47.00
N VAL A 170 23.48 -11.92 46.19
CA VAL A 170 23.77 -13.30 46.60
C VAL A 170 25.28 -13.54 46.73
N LEU A 171 26.10 -13.05 45.80
CA LEU A 171 27.55 -13.24 45.86
C LEU A 171 28.20 -12.52 47.05
N GLY A 172 27.58 -11.44 47.55
CA GLY A 172 28.06 -10.66 48.68
C GLY A 172 27.37 -10.98 50.01
N ASP A 173 26.38 -11.89 50.03
CA ASP A 173 25.50 -12.15 51.18
C ASP A 173 24.92 -10.87 51.81
N ASP A 174 24.54 -9.91 50.94
CA ASP A 174 24.05 -8.58 51.33
C ASP A 174 22.92 -8.16 50.39
N VAL A 175 21.76 -7.81 50.93
CA VAL A 175 20.59 -7.38 50.14
C VAL A 175 20.74 -5.96 49.56
N THR A 176 21.69 -5.16 50.07
CA THR A 176 21.86 -3.75 49.72
C THR A 176 21.97 -3.48 48.20
N PRO A 177 22.73 -4.27 47.40
CA PRO A 177 22.85 -4.05 45.95
C PRO A 177 21.52 -4.17 45.19
N VAL A 178 20.65 -5.13 45.54
CA VAL A 178 19.35 -5.28 44.87
C VAL A 178 18.36 -4.20 45.29
N LEU A 179 18.38 -3.77 46.56
CA LEU A 179 17.56 -2.65 47.02
C LEU A 179 18.00 -1.33 46.35
N PHE A 180 19.31 -1.11 46.20
CA PHE A 180 19.85 0.03 45.48
C PHE A 180 19.44 0.03 44.01
N ALA A 181 19.55 -1.12 43.33
CA ALA A 181 19.09 -1.29 41.96
C ALA A 181 17.58 -1.02 41.81
N GLY A 182 16.76 -1.52 42.74
CA GLY A 182 15.32 -1.24 42.77
C GLY A 182 15.01 0.24 43.03
N GLY A 183 15.78 0.91 43.88
CA GLY A 183 15.70 2.36 44.09
C GLY A 183 15.97 3.16 42.81
N ILE A 184 17.00 2.78 42.04
CA ILE A 184 17.29 3.37 40.72
C ILE A 184 16.12 3.15 39.76
N ALA A 185 15.59 1.93 39.68
CA ALA A 185 14.46 1.60 38.81
C ALA A 185 13.21 2.43 39.15
N VAL A 186 12.90 2.58 40.44
CA VAL A 186 11.81 3.44 40.92
C VAL A 186 12.07 4.92 40.60
N ALA A 187 13.29 5.42 40.75
CA ALA A 187 13.63 6.81 40.43
C ALA A 187 13.42 7.11 38.94
N VAL A 188 13.87 6.22 38.05
CA VAL A 188 13.65 6.35 36.60
C VAL A 188 12.15 6.29 36.28
N ALA A 189 11.42 5.33 36.87
CA ALA A 189 9.98 5.21 36.68
C ALA A 189 9.24 6.47 37.14
N ALA A 190 9.60 7.04 38.29
CA ALA A 190 9.03 8.27 38.83
C ALA A 190 9.26 9.47 37.91
N VAL A 191 10.44 9.59 37.28
CA VAL A 191 10.73 10.64 36.30
C VAL A 191 9.81 10.49 35.08
N VAL A 192 9.72 9.30 34.49
CA VAL A 192 8.85 9.03 33.32
C VAL A 192 7.39 9.29 33.67
N GLY A 193 6.91 8.69 34.76
CA GLY A 193 5.54 8.84 35.24
C GLY A 193 5.19 10.30 35.57
N GLY A 194 6.12 11.03 36.20
CA GLY A 194 5.97 12.46 36.50
C GLY A 194 5.87 13.33 35.24
N VAL A 195 6.72 13.09 34.23
CA VAL A 195 6.66 13.80 32.94
C VAL A 195 5.32 13.55 32.24
N ILE A 196 4.87 12.29 32.19
CA ILE A 196 3.59 11.93 31.55
C ILE A 196 2.41 12.54 32.32
N ALA A 197 2.39 12.42 33.65
CA ALA A 197 1.34 12.98 34.50
C ALA A 197 1.28 14.52 34.38
N LEU A 198 2.42 15.21 34.42
CA LEU A 198 2.49 16.66 34.27
C LEU A 198 2.00 17.12 32.89
N THR A 199 2.38 16.39 31.84
CA THR A 199 1.91 16.65 30.47
C THR A 199 0.38 16.51 30.39
N TRP A 200 -0.16 15.44 30.97
CA TRP A 200 -1.61 15.24 31.04
C TRP A 200 -2.32 16.33 31.85
N LEU A 201 -1.76 16.77 32.97
CA LEU A 201 -2.33 17.86 33.78
C LEU A 201 -2.37 19.18 33.00
N ARG A 202 -1.29 19.52 32.29
CA ARG A 202 -1.19 20.74 31.46
C ARG A 202 -2.18 20.75 30.29
N GLY A 203 -2.55 19.58 29.79
CA GLY A 203 -3.56 19.44 28.73
C GLY A 203 -5.00 19.35 29.23
N ARG A 204 -5.30 19.52 30.53
CA ARG A 204 -6.69 19.51 31.00
C ARG A 204 -7.44 20.72 30.43
N GLY A 205 -8.65 20.50 29.94
CA GLY A 205 -9.50 21.55 29.36
C GLY A 205 -9.23 21.84 27.87
N THR A 206 -8.22 21.23 27.26
CA THR A 206 -8.09 21.25 25.79
C THR A 206 -9.19 20.36 25.20
N GLY A 207 -10.09 20.92 24.39
CA GLY A 207 -11.18 20.20 23.72
C GLY A 207 -10.71 19.20 22.66
N GLN A 208 -11.60 18.79 21.75
CA GLN A 208 -11.21 17.94 20.62
C GLN A 208 -10.07 18.55 19.79
N GLY A 209 -9.26 17.70 19.17
CA GLY A 209 -8.09 18.13 18.39
C GLY A 209 -8.47 19.15 17.30
N PRO A 210 -7.64 20.20 17.08
CA PRO A 210 -7.98 21.33 16.21
C PRO A 210 -8.00 20.97 14.71
N GLN A 211 -7.57 19.76 14.33
CA GLN A 211 -7.36 19.37 12.94
C GLN A 211 -8.65 19.34 12.12
N LEU A 212 -9.69 18.64 12.59
CA LEU A 212 -10.96 18.56 11.84
C LEU A 212 -11.64 19.93 11.68
N PRO A 213 -11.77 20.77 12.74
CA PRO A 213 -12.27 22.13 12.56
C PRO A 213 -11.43 23.00 11.62
N ALA A 214 -10.11 22.81 11.59
CA ALA A 214 -9.24 23.52 10.64
C ALA A 214 -9.44 23.04 9.20
N VAL A 215 -9.55 21.73 8.99
CA VAL A 215 -9.91 21.15 7.69
C VAL A 215 -11.28 21.65 7.24
N GLN A 216 -12.27 21.72 8.12
CA GLN A 216 -13.59 22.24 7.78
C GLN A 216 -13.55 23.72 7.40
N ARG A 217 -12.82 24.56 8.15
CA ARG A 217 -12.62 25.97 7.77
C ARG A 217 -11.97 26.09 6.40
N TRP A 218 -10.93 25.31 6.13
CA TRP A 218 -10.30 25.29 4.83
C TRP A 218 -11.26 24.86 3.71
N LEU A 219 -12.11 23.84 3.94
CA LEU A 219 -13.15 23.44 2.98
C LEU A 219 -14.16 24.57 2.73
N ASN A 220 -14.57 25.28 3.77
CA ASN A 220 -15.52 26.40 3.68
C ASN A 220 -14.92 27.59 2.91
N ASP A 221 -13.62 27.82 2.99
CA ASP A 221 -12.93 28.91 2.29
C ASP A 221 -12.58 28.52 0.85
N TYR A 222 -12.04 27.32 0.64
CA TYR A 222 -11.64 26.82 -0.67
C TYR A 222 -12.86 26.50 -1.55
N ARG A 223 -13.94 25.99 -0.95
CA ARG A 223 -15.20 25.60 -1.60
C ARG A 223 -14.99 24.75 -2.86
N PRO A 224 -14.44 23.53 -2.72
CA PRO A 224 -14.27 22.65 -3.87
C PRO A 224 -15.64 22.28 -4.46
N GLU A 225 -15.71 22.23 -5.79
CA GLU A 225 -16.89 21.83 -6.57
C GLU A 225 -16.77 20.38 -7.02
N VAL A 226 -15.54 19.87 -7.20
CA VAL A 226 -15.27 18.50 -7.66
C VAL A 226 -14.43 17.76 -6.61
N ALA A 227 -14.77 16.51 -6.32
CA ALA A 227 -13.99 15.65 -5.44
C ALA A 227 -13.58 14.36 -6.13
N LEU A 228 -12.29 14.02 -6.12
CA LEU A 228 -11.85 12.63 -6.35
C LEU A 228 -11.91 11.89 -5.02
N TYR A 229 -12.88 10.99 -4.85
CA TYR A 229 -13.01 10.20 -3.64
C TYR A 229 -12.38 8.81 -3.82
N PHE A 230 -11.47 8.45 -2.91
CA PHE A 230 -10.84 7.14 -2.94
C PHE A 230 -10.67 6.54 -1.54
N ALA A 231 -11.22 5.34 -1.36
CA ALA A 231 -11.26 4.67 -0.07
C ALA A 231 -10.73 3.24 -0.07
N ALA A 232 -10.07 2.82 -1.15
CA ALA A 232 -9.40 1.52 -1.21
C ALA A 232 -8.05 1.55 -0.48
N SER A 233 -7.32 0.44 -0.55
CA SER A 233 -6.02 0.29 0.11
C SER A 233 -4.88 0.85 -0.73
N ALA A 234 -3.71 1.04 -0.12
CA ALA A 234 -2.55 1.63 -0.79
C ALA A 234 -2.10 0.88 -2.06
N LYS A 235 -2.29 -0.45 -2.09
CA LYS A 235 -1.96 -1.29 -3.27
C LYS A 235 -2.82 -0.94 -4.51
N ASP A 236 -3.98 -0.34 -4.30
CA ASP A 236 -4.96 -0.03 -5.35
C ASP A 236 -4.89 1.46 -5.76
N ILE A 237 -4.03 2.27 -5.12
CA ILE A 237 -3.98 3.72 -5.31
C ILE A 237 -3.68 4.15 -6.75
N TYR A 238 -3.07 3.26 -7.55
CA TYR A 238 -2.82 3.50 -8.96
C TYR A 238 -4.09 3.90 -9.72
N GLN A 239 -5.25 3.39 -9.28
CA GLN A 239 -6.56 3.70 -9.86
C GLN A 239 -6.90 5.19 -9.71
N ALA A 240 -6.66 5.76 -8.53
CA ALA A 240 -6.85 7.20 -8.30
C ALA A 240 -5.76 8.04 -8.99
N ASN A 241 -4.50 7.57 -8.99
CA ASN A 241 -3.38 8.27 -9.60
C ASN A 241 -3.63 8.58 -11.09
N MET A 242 -4.32 7.69 -11.81
CA MET A 242 -4.68 7.91 -13.22
C MET A 242 -5.58 9.13 -13.46
N TRP A 243 -6.32 9.59 -12.45
CA TRP A 243 -7.27 10.70 -12.56
C TRP A 243 -6.72 12.03 -12.04
N LEU A 244 -5.55 12.06 -11.41
CA LEU A 244 -4.98 13.29 -10.86
C LEU A 244 -4.75 14.34 -11.95
N ALA A 245 -4.09 13.97 -13.05
CA ALA A 245 -3.79 14.92 -14.13
C ALA A 245 -5.04 15.47 -14.85
N PRO A 246 -6.04 14.65 -15.25
CA PRO A 246 -7.31 15.17 -15.77
C PRO A 246 -8.01 16.12 -14.81
N ILE A 247 -8.03 15.80 -13.51
CA ILE A 247 -8.73 16.63 -12.51
C ILE A 247 -7.98 17.94 -12.26
N GLU A 248 -6.65 17.94 -12.32
CA GLU A 248 -5.84 19.16 -12.28
C GLU A 248 -6.09 20.11 -13.45
N ALA A 249 -6.50 19.56 -14.60
CA ALA A 249 -6.79 20.32 -15.80
C ALA A 249 -8.23 20.88 -15.83
N LEU A 250 -9.05 20.65 -14.79
CA LEU A 250 -10.38 21.22 -14.68
C LEU A 250 -10.33 22.73 -14.39
N GLY A 251 -11.33 23.47 -14.88
CA GLY A 251 -11.53 24.88 -14.51
C GLY A 251 -12.18 25.06 -13.13
N GLN A 252 -12.79 24.01 -12.60
CA GLN A 252 -13.43 23.95 -11.29
C GLN A 252 -12.41 23.70 -10.18
N ARG A 253 -12.70 24.20 -8.97
CA ARG A 253 -11.88 23.88 -7.80
C ARG A 253 -12.08 22.42 -7.40
N ALA A 254 -11.02 21.62 -7.47
CA ALA A 254 -11.06 20.21 -7.13
C ALA A 254 -10.33 19.90 -5.81
N VAL A 255 -10.70 18.78 -5.17
CA VAL A 255 -10.04 18.22 -3.97
C VAL A 255 -9.95 16.70 -4.06
N VAL A 256 -8.89 16.10 -3.53
CA VAL A 256 -8.77 14.64 -3.38
C VAL A 256 -9.12 14.25 -1.94
N LEU A 257 -10.08 13.34 -1.78
CA LEU A 257 -10.55 12.85 -0.49
C LEU A 257 -10.16 11.38 -0.30
N LEU A 258 -9.34 11.11 0.72
CA LEU A 258 -8.83 9.78 1.03
C LEU A 258 -9.32 9.27 2.39
N ARG A 259 -9.40 7.94 2.51
CA ARG A 259 -9.80 7.24 3.74
C ARG A 259 -8.71 6.37 4.37
N SER A 260 -7.54 6.29 3.75
CA SER A 260 -6.42 5.45 4.20
C SER A 260 -5.14 6.27 4.26
N LYS A 261 -4.45 6.20 5.41
CA LYS A 261 -3.14 6.87 5.61
C LYS A 261 -2.09 6.32 4.67
N ASP A 262 -2.08 5.01 4.48
CA ASP A 262 -1.15 4.33 3.58
C ASP A 262 -1.40 4.74 2.13
N SER A 263 -2.68 4.91 1.75
CA SER A 263 -3.04 5.41 0.42
C SER A 263 -2.56 6.85 0.20
N LEU A 264 -2.60 7.70 1.24
CA LEU A 264 -2.03 9.04 1.16
C LEU A 264 -0.52 8.98 0.91
N GLN A 265 0.21 8.07 1.57
CA GLN A 265 1.66 7.92 1.38
C GLN A 265 2.01 7.48 -0.05
N GLU A 266 1.21 6.60 -0.64
CA GLU A 266 1.45 6.06 -1.99
C GLU A 266 0.85 6.91 -3.13
N LEU A 267 -0.03 7.88 -2.81
CA LEU A 267 -0.60 8.82 -3.77
C LEU A 267 0.52 9.56 -4.51
N ALA A 268 0.44 9.59 -5.84
CA ALA A 268 1.40 10.27 -6.70
C ALA A 268 1.44 11.78 -6.42
N ASP A 269 2.50 12.43 -6.90
CA ASP A 269 2.65 13.88 -6.80
C ASP A 269 1.52 14.56 -7.58
N THR A 270 0.93 15.58 -6.95
CA THR A 270 -0.20 16.32 -7.49
C THR A 270 -0.18 17.75 -6.95
N ARG A 271 -0.75 18.67 -7.72
CA ARG A 271 -1.04 20.05 -7.32
C ARG A 271 -2.38 20.18 -6.61
N LEU A 272 -3.22 19.14 -6.65
CA LEU A 272 -4.52 19.16 -6.00
C LEU A 272 -4.37 19.19 -4.48
N PRO A 273 -5.23 19.93 -3.77
CA PRO A 273 -5.41 19.77 -2.34
C PRO A 273 -5.84 18.34 -2.00
N VAL A 274 -5.20 17.71 -1.01
CA VAL A 274 -5.54 16.36 -0.57
C VAL A 274 -5.90 16.36 0.91
N ILE A 275 -7.04 15.77 1.25
CA ILE A 275 -7.48 15.55 2.62
C ILE A 275 -7.68 14.05 2.83
N CYS A 276 -6.96 13.48 3.79
CA CYS A 276 -7.16 12.12 4.26
C CYS A 276 -7.76 12.14 5.66
N VAL A 277 -8.99 11.63 5.80
CA VAL A 277 -9.63 11.40 7.10
C VAL A 277 -9.87 9.91 7.22
N PRO A 278 -9.12 9.18 8.07
CA PRO A 278 -9.25 7.72 8.14
C PRO A 278 -10.45 7.22 8.94
N ALA A 279 -10.89 7.94 9.97
CA ALA A 279 -12.01 7.52 10.82
C ALA A 279 -13.35 7.82 10.14
N GLY A 280 -14.21 6.81 9.98
CA GLY A 280 -15.50 6.93 9.27
C GLY A 280 -16.38 8.04 9.81
N PRO A 281 -16.66 8.05 11.14
CA PRO A 281 -17.45 9.10 11.78
C PRO A 281 -16.91 10.51 11.51
N ASP A 282 -15.59 10.70 11.66
CA ASP A 282 -14.93 11.98 11.44
C ASP A 282 -15.13 12.49 9.99
N PHE A 283 -14.98 11.61 9.00
CA PHE A 283 -15.17 12.00 7.60
C PHE A 283 -16.62 12.34 7.30
N MET A 284 -17.56 11.55 7.80
CA MET A 284 -18.99 11.79 7.59
C MET A 284 -19.49 13.06 8.28
N ASN A 285 -18.78 13.57 9.29
CA ASN A 285 -19.11 14.82 9.97
C ASN A 285 -18.54 16.08 9.30
N LEU A 286 -17.69 15.95 8.28
CA LEU A 286 -17.25 17.11 7.49
C LEU A 286 -18.40 17.56 6.59
N ASP A 287 -18.69 18.86 6.58
CA ASP A 287 -19.61 19.49 5.63
C ASP A 287 -18.95 19.56 4.24
N LYS A 288 -19.62 18.96 3.25
CA LYS A 288 -19.20 18.82 1.85
C LYS A 288 -20.13 19.53 0.88
N SER A 289 -21.00 20.40 1.39
CA SER A 289 -22.09 21.04 0.63
C SER A 289 -21.63 21.86 -0.58
N SER A 290 -20.37 22.28 -0.64
CA SER A 290 -19.82 22.96 -1.82
C SER A 290 -19.56 22.01 -3.00
N ILE A 291 -19.34 20.73 -2.73
CA ILE A 291 -19.01 19.73 -3.75
C ILE A 291 -20.29 19.42 -4.53
N ARG A 292 -20.22 19.54 -5.85
CA ARG A 292 -21.31 19.25 -6.79
C ARG A 292 -21.12 17.91 -7.47
N THR A 293 -19.87 17.45 -7.62
CA THR A 293 -19.56 16.18 -8.29
C THR A 293 -18.49 15.41 -7.52
N ALA A 294 -18.77 14.14 -7.22
CA ALA A 294 -17.82 13.21 -6.62
C ALA A 294 -17.49 12.10 -7.63
N LEU A 295 -16.20 11.97 -7.97
CA LEU A 295 -15.67 10.98 -8.89
C LEU A 295 -15.12 9.76 -8.12
N TYR A 296 -15.47 8.56 -8.58
CA TYR A 296 -15.08 7.29 -7.97
C TYR A 296 -14.30 6.43 -8.96
N ALA A 297 -13.02 6.15 -8.67
CA ALA A 297 -12.17 5.30 -9.50
C ALA A 297 -12.29 3.80 -9.18
N ALA A 298 -12.96 3.46 -8.08
CA ALA A 298 -13.03 2.09 -7.55
C ALA A 298 -14.35 1.83 -6.81
N ASN A 299 -14.82 0.58 -6.89
CA ASN A 299 -15.97 0.11 -6.12
C ASN A 299 -15.50 -0.54 -4.81
N VAL A 300 -15.66 0.16 -3.70
CA VAL A 300 -15.32 -0.33 -2.36
C VAL A 300 -16.41 0.00 -1.35
N GLY A 301 -16.58 -0.82 -0.32
CA GLY A 301 -17.65 -0.64 0.68
C GLY A 301 -17.62 0.73 1.36
N ALA A 302 -16.43 1.29 1.58
CA ALA A 302 -16.27 2.61 2.20
C ALA A 302 -16.76 3.78 1.31
N ASN A 303 -17.15 3.57 0.06
CA ASN A 303 -17.81 4.60 -0.76
C ASN A 303 -19.14 5.06 -0.15
N ILE A 304 -19.79 4.22 0.67
CA ILE A 304 -21.02 4.58 1.39
C ILE A 304 -20.86 5.86 2.25
N HIS A 305 -19.65 6.16 2.72
CA HIS A 305 -19.39 7.36 3.53
C HIS A 305 -19.49 8.66 2.72
N MET A 306 -19.34 8.59 1.39
CA MET A 306 -19.50 9.73 0.48
C MET A 306 -20.85 9.67 -0.25
N LEU A 307 -21.30 8.48 -0.68
CA LEU A 307 -22.58 8.26 -1.38
C LEU A 307 -23.82 8.67 -0.58
N ARG A 308 -23.67 8.87 0.73
CA ARG A 308 -24.74 9.34 1.61
C ARG A 308 -25.05 10.83 1.49
N GLU A 309 -24.23 11.60 0.76
CA GLU A 309 -24.36 13.05 0.62
C GLU A 309 -25.33 13.40 -0.52
N PRO A 310 -26.58 13.82 -0.26
CA PRO A 310 -27.60 13.96 -1.31
C PRO A 310 -27.40 15.18 -2.22
N GLY A 311 -26.53 16.13 -1.85
CA GLY A 311 -26.38 17.43 -2.51
C GLY A 311 -25.45 17.45 -3.73
N MET A 312 -24.90 16.31 -4.12
CA MET A 312 -23.91 16.17 -5.19
C MET A 312 -24.23 14.99 -6.10
N LYS A 313 -23.67 15.01 -7.30
CA LYS A 313 -23.71 13.91 -8.25
C LYS A 313 -22.56 12.95 -7.99
N HIS A 314 -22.88 11.67 -7.90
CA HIS A 314 -21.92 10.59 -7.70
C HIS A 314 -21.64 9.90 -9.03
N VAL A 315 -20.39 9.96 -9.48
CA VAL A 315 -20.01 9.50 -10.82
C VAL A 315 -18.94 8.43 -10.73
N PHE A 316 -19.23 7.24 -11.24
CA PHE A 316 -18.21 6.20 -11.38
C PHE A 316 -17.42 6.41 -12.66
N VAL A 317 -16.12 6.61 -12.51
CA VAL A 317 -15.19 6.81 -13.63
C VAL A 317 -14.25 5.62 -13.83
N GLY A 318 -14.17 4.72 -12.84
CA GLY A 318 -13.33 3.53 -12.92
C GLY A 318 -11.84 3.83 -13.08
N HIS A 319 -11.08 2.90 -13.65
CA HIS A 319 -9.63 3.02 -13.83
C HIS A 319 -9.11 2.31 -15.08
N GLY A 320 -10.00 2.06 -16.05
CA GLY A 320 -9.73 1.21 -17.20
C GLY A 320 -11.04 0.76 -17.83
N ASP A 321 -11.13 0.85 -19.15
CA ASP A 321 -12.22 0.24 -19.91
C ASP A 321 -11.66 -1.02 -20.58
N SER A 322 -12.24 -2.20 -20.35
CA SER A 322 -11.72 -3.47 -20.90
C SER A 322 -12.79 -4.54 -21.04
N ASP A 323 -12.58 -5.52 -21.91
CA ASP A 323 -13.56 -6.58 -22.16
C ASP A 323 -13.78 -7.56 -21.00
N LYS A 324 -13.01 -7.43 -19.90
CA LYS A 324 -13.20 -8.26 -18.72
C LYS A 324 -14.57 -8.03 -18.09
N ALA A 325 -15.18 -9.10 -17.59
CA ALA A 325 -16.39 -9.03 -16.78
C ALA A 325 -16.24 -8.08 -15.58
N ALA A 326 -15.03 -7.97 -15.01
CA ALA A 326 -14.74 -7.05 -13.90
C ALA A 326 -14.96 -5.56 -14.25
N SER A 327 -14.95 -5.17 -15.52
CA SER A 327 -15.22 -3.79 -15.97
C SER A 327 -16.69 -3.40 -15.82
N VAL A 328 -17.60 -4.36 -15.61
CA VAL A 328 -19.04 -4.14 -15.42
C VAL A 328 -19.49 -4.80 -14.12
N ASN A 329 -19.93 -3.99 -13.16
CA ASN A 329 -20.24 -4.47 -11.82
C ASN A 329 -21.63 -4.01 -11.36
N PRO A 330 -22.46 -4.89 -10.77
CA PRO A 330 -23.75 -4.48 -10.19
C PRO A 330 -23.65 -3.37 -9.13
N TYR A 331 -22.49 -3.18 -8.51
CA TYR A 331 -22.22 -2.06 -7.61
C TYR A 331 -22.42 -0.71 -8.30
N SER A 332 -22.18 -0.60 -9.61
CA SER A 332 -22.28 0.67 -10.34
C SER A 332 -23.69 1.31 -10.29
N LYS A 333 -24.72 0.55 -9.91
CA LYS A 333 -26.09 1.06 -9.69
C LYS A 333 -26.22 2.11 -8.59
N VAL A 334 -25.22 2.25 -7.71
CA VAL A 334 -25.27 3.23 -6.60
C VAL A 334 -24.90 4.65 -7.04
N TYR A 335 -24.36 4.82 -8.24
CA TYR A 335 -23.93 6.11 -8.77
C TYR A 335 -25.02 6.73 -9.63
N ASP A 336 -25.06 8.06 -9.67
CA ASP A 336 -25.94 8.81 -10.57
C ASP A 336 -25.55 8.60 -12.03
N GLU A 337 -24.24 8.55 -12.31
CA GLU A 337 -23.73 8.33 -13.66
C GLU A 337 -22.53 7.38 -13.66
N VAL A 338 -22.39 6.64 -14.76
CA VAL A 338 -21.26 5.76 -15.06
C VAL A 338 -20.59 6.28 -16.32
N TRP A 339 -19.36 6.76 -16.17
CA TRP A 339 -18.59 7.34 -17.26
C TRP A 339 -17.72 6.28 -17.91
N VAL A 340 -17.87 6.12 -19.22
CA VAL A 340 -17.20 5.10 -20.04
C VAL A 340 -16.35 5.74 -21.13
N ALA A 341 -15.41 4.96 -21.69
CA ALA A 341 -14.49 5.47 -22.69
C ALA A 341 -15.17 5.74 -24.04
N GLY A 342 -16.19 4.97 -24.41
CA GLY A 342 -16.89 5.10 -25.67
C GLY A 342 -18.00 4.07 -25.80
N LEU A 343 -18.53 3.93 -27.01
CA LEU A 343 -19.66 3.06 -27.33
C LEU A 343 -19.47 1.62 -26.83
N ALA A 344 -18.27 1.07 -26.93
CA ALA A 344 -17.97 -0.28 -26.45
C ALA A 344 -18.26 -0.46 -24.95
N GLY A 345 -17.98 0.56 -24.13
CA GLY A 345 -18.26 0.54 -22.70
C GLY A 345 -19.77 0.57 -22.43
N ARG A 346 -20.52 1.42 -23.15
CA ARG A 346 -21.99 1.48 -23.08
C ARG A 346 -22.63 0.14 -23.43
N GLU A 347 -22.26 -0.43 -24.57
CA GLU A 347 -22.78 -1.74 -25.02
C GLU A 347 -22.45 -2.86 -24.04
N ARG A 348 -21.30 -2.78 -23.35
CA ARG A 348 -20.92 -3.79 -22.34
C ARG A 348 -21.86 -3.76 -21.14
N TYR A 349 -22.25 -2.58 -20.66
CA TYR A 349 -23.25 -2.44 -19.59
C TYR A 349 -24.62 -2.95 -20.04
N ALA A 350 -25.05 -2.60 -21.26
CA ALA A 350 -26.31 -3.07 -21.82
C ALA A 350 -26.36 -4.61 -21.91
N ARG A 351 -25.31 -5.24 -22.44
CA ARG A 351 -25.20 -6.70 -22.58
C ARG A 351 -25.14 -7.41 -21.23
N ALA A 352 -24.43 -6.84 -20.26
CA ALA A 352 -24.26 -7.47 -18.95
C ALA A 352 -25.56 -7.45 -18.11
N GLY A 353 -26.50 -6.54 -18.42
CA GLY A 353 -27.81 -6.49 -17.75
C GLY A 353 -27.72 -6.27 -16.24
N VAL A 354 -26.68 -5.58 -15.76
CA VAL A 354 -26.42 -5.40 -14.31
C VAL A 354 -27.36 -4.40 -13.62
N GLY A 355 -28.26 -3.78 -14.39
CA GLY A 355 -29.30 -2.87 -13.91
C GLY A 355 -28.91 -1.40 -13.83
N VAL A 356 -27.81 -0.99 -14.48
CA VAL A 356 -27.50 0.43 -14.74
C VAL A 356 -28.33 0.88 -15.96
N LEU A 357 -28.99 2.03 -15.86
CA LEU A 357 -29.80 2.56 -16.96
C LEU A 357 -28.90 3.14 -18.05
N ASP A 358 -29.26 2.96 -19.31
CA ASP A 358 -28.49 3.50 -20.45
C ASP A 358 -28.41 5.03 -20.44
N ALA A 359 -29.45 5.71 -19.91
CA ALA A 359 -29.47 7.16 -19.71
C ALA A 359 -28.44 7.66 -18.68
N ASP A 360 -28.00 6.79 -17.77
CA ASP A 360 -27.01 7.11 -16.74
C ASP A 360 -25.58 6.79 -17.20
N ILE A 361 -25.41 6.28 -18.43
CA ILE A 361 -24.10 6.01 -19.02
C ILE A 361 -23.68 7.19 -19.90
N VAL A 362 -22.51 7.75 -19.62
CA VAL A 362 -21.97 8.92 -20.33
C VAL A 362 -20.63 8.55 -20.98
N GLU A 363 -20.49 8.83 -22.27
CA GLU A 363 -19.29 8.53 -23.05
C GLU A 363 -18.35 9.73 -23.06
N ILE A 364 -17.28 9.68 -22.27
CA ILE A 364 -16.37 10.82 -22.08
C ILE A 364 -15.01 10.66 -22.77
N GLY A 365 -14.74 9.50 -23.37
CA GLY A 365 -13.38 9.18 -23.81
C GLY A 365 -12.46 8.78 -22.66
N ARG A 366 -11.15 8.88 -22.89
CA ARG A 366 -10.11 8.64 -21.90
C ARG A 366 -9.22 9.89 -21.76
N PRO A 367 -9.58 10.88 -20.94
CA PRO A 367 -8.78 12.10 -20.78
C PRO A 367 -7.35 11.83 -20.28
N GLN A 368 -7.13 10.69 -19.61
CA GLN A 368 -5.80 10.24 -19.17
C GLN A 368 -4.82 9.99 -20.33
N LEU A 369 -5.34 9.75 -21.54
CA LEU A 369 -4.55 9.40 -22.72
C LEU A 369 -4.15 10.61 -23.56
N ALA A 370 -4.45 11.83 -23.11
CA ALA A 370 -4.10 13.06 -23.83
C ALA A 370 -2.59 13.18 -24.14
N GLY A 371 -1.74 12.60 -23.28
CA GLY A 371 -0.28 12.56 -23.48
C GLY A 371 0.25 11.39 -24.32
N VAL A 372 -0.61 10.49 -24.82
CA VAL A 372 -0.19 9.33 -25.63
C VAL A 372 -0.08 9.74 -27.10
N HIS A 373 1.12 9.61 -27.67
CA HIS A 373 1.41 10.00 -29.04
C HIS A 373 0.92 8.97 -30.06
N THR A 374 0.35 9.45 -31.16
CA THR A 374 -0.08 8.62 -32.28
C THR A 374 1.11 8.16 -33.12
N PHE A 375 0.94 7.04 -33.81
CA PHE A 375 1.85 6.53 -34.83
C PHE A 375 2.10 7.60 -35.91
N GLY A 376 3.36 7.76 -36.33
CA GLY A 376 3.77 8.75 -37.34
C GLY A 376 4.04 10.17 -36.85
N SER A 377 3.74 10.51 -35.59
CA SER A 377 4.10 11.81 -34.99
C SER A 377 5.63 12.05 -35.00
N GLU A 378 6.10 13.30 -35.05
CA GLU A 378 7.54 13.64 -35.04
C GLU A 378 8.26 13.05 -33.81
N ALA A 379 7.60 13.00 -32.65
CA ALA A 379 8.10 12.35 -31.44
C ALA A 379 8.27 10.82 -31.59
N ALA A 380 7.50 10.18 -32.50
CA ALA A 380 7.64 8.77 -32.81
C ALA A 380 8.79 8.47 -33.77
N GLN A 381 9.36 9.48 -34.45
CA GLN A 381 10.42 9.36 -35.48
C GLN A 381 11.85 9.47 -34.93
N ALA A 382 12.04 9.44 -33.60
CA ALA A 382 13.38 9.45 -33.01
C ALA A 382 14.20 8.22 -33.45
N ASP A 383 15.51 8.39 -33.64
CA ASP A 383 16.50 7.32 -33.93
C ASP A 383 16.67 6.39 -32.71
N ARG A 384 15.64 5.59 -32.43
CA ARG A 384 15.56 4.65 -31.31
C ARG A 384 15.30 3.23 -31.85
N PRO A 385 15.80 2.18 -31.17
CA PRO A 385 15.54 0.81 -31.59
C PRO A 385 14.04 0.50 -31.55
N PHE A 386 13.60 -0.36 -32.48
CA PHE A 386 12.23 -0.87 -32.48
C PHE A 386 11.92 -1.52 -31.13
N THR A 387 10.99 -0.93 -30.38
CA THR A 387 10.74 -1.24 -28.98
C THR A 387 9.44 -2.01 -28.83
N VAL A 388 9.52 -3.17 -28.18
CA VAL A 388 8.37 -4.00 -27.81
C VAL A 388 8.09 -3.84 -26.32
N LEU A 389 6.86 -3.49 -25.97
CA LEU A 389 6.38 -3.47 -24.57
C LEU A 389 5.66 -4.77 -24.27
N TYR A 390 6.12 -5.52 -23.27
CA TYR A 390 5.36 -6.62 -22.70
C TYR A 390 4.71 -6.16 -21.38
N ALA A 391 3.38 -6.10 -21.37
CA ALA A 391 2.60 -5.63 -20.22
C ALA A 391 1.48 -6.63 -19.87
N PRO A 392 1.79 -7.73 -19.16
CA PRO A 392 0.80 -8.73 -18.79
C PRO A 392 -0.11 -8.26 -17.65
N THR A 393 -1.31 -8.82 -17.61
CA THR A 393 -2.28 -8.61 -16.53
C THR A 393 -1.89 -9.33 -15.24
N TRP A 394 -2.56 -8.94 -14.15
CA TRP A 394 -2.48 -9.63 -12.87
C TRP A 394 -3.07 -11.04 -12.93
N GLU A 395 -2.59 -11.94 -12.07
CA GLU A 395 -3.08 -13.33 -11.93
C GLU A 395 -4.54 -13.46 -11.43
N GLY A 396 -5.26 -12.35 -11.27
CA GLY A 396 -6.67 -12.33 -10.91
C GLY A 396 -6.97 -12.84 -9.49
N TRP A 397 -8.26 -12.92 -9.16
CA TRP A 397 -8.73 -13.41 -7.86
C TRP A 397 -9.10 -14.91 -7.88
N LEU A 398 -9.47 -15.46 -9.04
CA LEU A 398 -9.90 -16.84 -9.18
C LEU A 398 -8.68 -17.78 -9.18
N GLU A 399 -8.63 -18.74 -8.26
CA GLU A 399 -7.54 -19.73 -8.17
C GLU A 399 -7.45 -20.63 -9.40
N ASP A 400 -8.58 -20.92 -10.05
CA ASP A 400 -8.67 -21.93 -11.11
C ASP A 400 -8.72 -21.37 -12.54
N ASP A 401 -8.50 -20.06 -12.75
CA ASP A 401 -8.45 -19.47 -14.10
C ASP A 401 -7.00 -19.03 -14.45
N PRO A 402 -6.20 -19.92 -15.07
CA PRO A 402 -4.83 -19.59 -15.47
C PRO A 402 -4.78 -18.70 -16.72
N TYR A 403 -5.91 -18.41 -17.36
CA TYR A 403 -5.97 -17.71 -18.65
C TYR A 403 -6.17 -16.20 -18.50
N HIS A 404 -6.33 -15.71 -17.26
CA HIS A 404 -6.41 -14.29 -16.95
C HIS A 404 -5.15 -13.48 -17.27
N THR A 405 -3.99 -14.14 -17.42
CA THR A 405 -2.69 -13.52 -17.69
C THR A 405 -1.80 -14.43 -18.52
N SER A 406 -1.13 -13.89 -19.54
CA SER A 406 -0.10 -14.60 -20.31
C SER A 406 1.16 -14.86 -19.50
N LEU A 407 1.37 -14.12 -18.40
CA LEU A 407 2.60 -14.20 -17.61
C LEU A 407 2.93 -15.65 -17.24
N MET A 408 1.92 -16.38 -16.78
CA MET A 408 2.05 -17.72 -16.23
C MET A 408 2.44 -18.77 -17.28
N LEU A 409 1.74 -18.78 -18.41
CA LEU A 409 1.84 -19.84 -19.42
C LEU A 409 2.77 -19.48 -20.57
N MET A 410 2.90 -18.19 -20.86
CA MET A 410 3.54 -17.68 -22.08
C MET A 410 4.68 -16.70 -21.77
N GLY A 411 4.70 -16.02 -20.62
CA GLY A 411 5.59 -14.89 -20.35
C GLY A 411 7.09 -15.19 -20.58
N VAL A 412 7.58 -16.35 -20.13
CA VAL A 412 8.98 -16.79 -20.37
C VAL A 412 9.26 -17.02 -21.86
N LYS A 413 8.32 -17.61 -22.60
CA LYS A 413 8.45 -17.85 -24.05
C LYS A 413 8.42 -16.54 -24.82
N ILE A 414 7.48 -15.64 -24.50
CA ILE A 414 7.37 -14.30 -25.10
C ILE A 414 8.69 -13.55 -24.93
N VAL A 415 9.19 -13.44 -23.70
CA VAL A 415 10.42 -12.69 -23.42
C VAL A 415 11.63 -13.33 -24.10
N SER A 416 11.76 -14.66 -24.03
CA SER A 416 12.88 -15.36 -24.69
C SER A 416 12.83 -15.20 -26.21
N GLY A 417 11.65 -15.29 -26.81
CA GLY A 417 11.43 -15.06 -28.24
C GLY A 417 11.79 -13.65 -28.65
N LEU A 418 11.32 -12.63 -27.92
CA LEU A 418 11.66 -11.22 -28.21
C LEU A 418 13.17 -10.96 -28.12
N LEU A 419 13.87 -11.53 -27.14
CA LEU A 419 15.32 -11.40 -26.99
C LEU A 419 16.11 -12.11 -28.11
N ALA A 420 15.53 -13.10 -28.76
CA ALA A 420 16.16 -13.86 -29.85
C ALA A 420 16.02 -13.21 -31.24
N ILE A 421 15.04 -12.30 -31.44
CA ILE A 421 14.73 -11.69 -32.73
C ILE A 421 15.92 -10.94 -33.32
N ARG A 422 16.14 -11.09 -34.64
CA ARG A 422 17.14 -10.35 -35.42
C ARG A 422 16.51 -9.64 -36.63
N PRO A 423 16.87 -8.37 -36.93
CA PRO A 423 17.69 -7.46 -36.12
C PRO A 423 17.10 -7.23 -34.71
N ALA A 424 17.98 -6.97 -33.73
CA ALA A 424 17.59 -6.90 -32.32
C ALA A 424 16.49 -5.85 -32.06
N VAL A 425 15.50 -6.22 -31.24
CA VAL A 425 14.51 -5.29 -30.68
C VAL A 425 14.92 -4.83 -29.30
N ARG A 426 14.35 -3.73 -28.83
CA ARG A 426 14.39 -3.35 -27.43
C ARG A 426 13.14 -3.86 -26.69
N LEU A 427 13.31 -4.62 -25.62
CA LEU A 427 12.21 -5.04 -24.76
C LEU A 427 12.02 -4.09 -23.56
N VAL A 428 10.80 -3.61 -23.34
CA VAL A 428 10.34 -3.02 -22.07
C VAL A 428 9.36 -3.99 -21.43
N TYR A 429 9.65 -4.49 -20.23
CA TYR A 429 8.75 -5.34 -19.46
C TYR A 429 8.15 -4.53 -18.31
N LYS A 430 6.82 -4.33 -18.34
CA LYS A 430 6.07 -3.63 -17.28
C LYS A 430 4.96 -4.54 -16.75
N PRO A 431 5.23 -5.38 -15.74
CA PRO A 431 4.19 -6.21 -15.13
C PRO A 431 3.12 -5.38 -14.42
N HIS A 432 1.99 -6.01 -14.14
CA HIS A 432 0.98 -5.42 -13.28
C HIS A 432 1.56 -5.13 -11.88
N PRO A 433 1.20 -4.01 -11.21
CA PRO A 433 1.74 -3.68 -9.87
C PRO A 433 1.49 -4.75 -8.80
N LEU A 434 0.46 -5.56 -8.98
CA LEU A 434 0.08 -6.65 -8.08
C LEU A 434 0.67 -8.02 -8.46
N THR A 435 1.48 -8.13 -9.53
CA THR A 435 2.03 -9.41 -9.97
C THR A 435 2.73 -10.16 -8.83
N GLY A 436 2.27 -11.39 -8.57
CA GLY A 436 2.84 -12.26 -7.54
C GLY A 436 2.37 -11.95 -6.12
N SER A 437 1.42 -11.01 -5.94
CA SER A 437 0.85 -10.70 -4.63
C SER A 437 -0.04 -11.83 -4.10
N ARG A 438 -0.64 -12.62 -5.00
CA ARG A 438 -1.52 -13.75 -4.65
C ARG A 438 -0.86 -15.08 -4.99
N SER A 439 -0.27 -15.18 -6.18
CA SER A 439 0.31 -16.44 -6.66
C SER A 439 1.83 -16.46 -6.51
N LYS A 440 2.33 -17.40 -5.69
CA LYS A 440 3.78 -17.68 -5.60
C LYS A 440 4.36 -18.13 -6.93
N GLN A 441 3.56 -18.83 -7.74
CA GLN A 441 3.97 -19.25 -9.07
C GLN A 441 4.10 -18.03 -10.01
N ALA A 442 3.17 -17.07 -9.96
CA ALA A 442 3.29 -15.81 -10.72
C ALA A 442 4.53 -15.02 -10.32
N LYS A 443 4.82 -14.95 -9.02
CA LYS A 443 6.05 -14.35 -8.52
C LYS A 443 7.31 -15.05 -9.08
N SER A 444 7.34 -16.38 -9.04
CA SER A 444 8.46 -17.18 -9.57
C SER A 444 8.68 -16.95 -11.07
N VAL A 445 7.59 -16.89 -11.86
CA VAL A 445 7.70 -16.62 -13.30
C VAL A 445 8.15 -15.19 -13.58
N HIS A 446 7.64 -14.20 -12.83
CA HIS A 446 8.13 -12.83 -12.88
C HIS A 446 9.64 -12.76 -12.62
N ASP A 447 10.11 -13.37 -11.53
CA ASP A 447 11.52 -13.36 -11.14
C ASP A 447 12.40 -14.01 -12.25
N ARG A 448 11.91 -15.08 -12.89
CA ARG A 448 12.59 -15.72 -14.03
C ARG A 448 12.67 -14.82 -15.26
N ILE A 449 11.61 -14.09 -15.59
CA ILE A 449 11.61 -13.10 -16.69
C ILE A 449 12.62 -11.99 -16.42
N VAL A 450 12.65 -11.48 -15.19
CA VAL A 450 13.62 -10.44 -14.77
C VAL A 450 15.05 -10.95 -14.95
N GLU A 451 15.33 -12.21 -14.59
CA GLU A 451 16.65 -12.81 -14.78
C GLU A 451 17.02 -12.98 -16.27
N LEU A 452 16.07 -13.37 -17.13
CA LEU A 452 16.31 -13.45 -18.58
C LEU A 452 16.69 -12.07 -19.16
N ILE A 453 15.97 -11.03 -18.75
CA ILE A 453 16.24 -9.65 -19.19
C ILE A 453 17.61 -9.18 -18.67
N ARG A 454 17.96 -9.51 -17.42
CA ARG A 454 19.29 -9.23 -16.84
C ARG A 454 20.41 -9.91 -17.64
N ALA A 455 20.25 -11.20 -17.95
CA ALA A 455 21.22 -11.98 -18.70
C ALA A 455 21.44 -11.42 -20.12
N ALA A 456 20.42 -10.79 -20.70
CA ALA A 456 20.51 -10.08 -21.97
C ALA A 456 21.06 -8.64 -21.87
N GLY A 457 21.59 -8.22 -20.70
CA GLY A 457 22.16 -6.90 -20.48
C GLY A 457 21.12 -5.79 -20.21
N GLY A 458 19.89 -6.17 -19.86
CA GLY A 458 18.82 -5.26 -19.49
C GLY A 458 18.96 -4.68 -18.09
N ASP A 459 18.36 -3.52 -17.88
CA ASP A 459 18.23 -2.89 -16.56
C ASP A 459 16.97 -3.39 -15.84
N THR A 460 17.16 -4.03 -14.69
CA THR A 460 16.08 -4.66 -13.92
C THR A 460 15.39 -3.75 -12.90
N ASP A 461 15.87 -2.51 -12.71
CA ASP A 461 15.26 -1.52 -11.82
C ASP A 461 15.17 -0.15 -12.51
N ALA A 462 14.60 -0.14 -13.72
CA ALA A 462 14.61 1.04 -14.57
C ALA A 462 13.79 2.19 -13.97
N ARG A 463 14.43 3.35 -13.79
CA ARG A 463 13.81 4.61 -13.34
C ARG A 463 13.54 5.60 -14.48
N ASP A 464 14.02 5.28 -15.67
CA ASP A 464 13.83 6.02 -16.92
C ASP A 464 13.65 5.04 -18.09
N LEU A 465 13.25 5.57 -19.24
CA LEU A 465 13.13 4.82 -20.50
C LEU A 465 14.18 5.21 -21.54
N ALA A 466 15.29 5.85 -21.13
CA ALA A 466 16.29 6.34 -22.07
C ALA A 466 17.16 5.20 -22.66
N GLY A 467 17.72 5.45 -23.84
CA GLY A 467 18.71 4.57 -24.47
C GLY A 467 18.18 3.19 -24.94
N PRO A 468 19.06 2.37 -25.53
CA PRO A 468 18.65 1.18 -26.27
C PRO A 468 18.49 -0.09 -25.43
N ARG A 469 18.90 -0.08 -24.16
CA ARG A 469 18.86 -1.26 -23.29
C ARG A 469 17.43 -1.72 -23.02
N HIS A 470 17.27 -3.03 -22.82
CA HIS A 470 16.05 -3.61 -22.29
C HIS A 470 15.77 -3.07 -20.88
N ARG A 471 14.51 -2.91 -20.52
CA ARG A 471 14.10 -2.32 -19.23
C ARG A 471 13.05 -3.17 -18.55
N VAL A 472 13.18 -3.35 -17.23
CA VAL A 472 12.11 -3.83 -16.34
C VAL A 472 11.59 -2.65 -15.53
N VAL A 473 10.29 -2.39 -15.60
CA VAL A 473 9.63 -1.28 -14.91
C VAL A 473 8.63 -1.83 -13.90
N THR A 474 9.05 -1.98 -12.64
CA THR A 474 8.19 -2.41 -11.52
C THR A 474 7.76 -1.24 -10.62
N GLY A 475 8.45 -0.10 -10.72
CA GLY A 475 8.16 1.11 -9.93
C GLY A 475 6.96 1.91 -10.44
N ARG A 476 6.60 2.95 -9.66
CA ARG A 476 5.58 3.96 -10.02
C ARG A 476 5.95 4.74 -11.28
N THR A 477 7.22 5.10 -11.38
CA THR A 477 7.82 5.79 -12.52
C THR A 477 8.89 4.88 -13.17
N PRO A 478 8.95 4.81 -14.51
CA PRO A 478 8.03 5.40 -15.50
C PRO A 478 6.59 4.86 -15.43
N ALA A 479 5.61 5.73 -15.69
CA ALA A 479 4.20 5.33 -15.73
C ALA A 479 3.89 4.50 -16.98
N LEU A 480 2.70 3.89 -17.04
CA LEU A 480 2.30 3.04 -18.18
C LEU A 480 2.28 3.83 -19.51
N PHE A 481 1.76 5.05 -19.49
CA PHE A 481 1.67 5.88 -20.69
C PHE A 481 3.03 6.40 -21.17
N ASP A 482 4.00 6.58 -20.26
CA ASP A 482 5.39 6.85 -20.64
C ASP A 482 5.96 5.67 -21.44
N CYS A 483 5.66 4.45 -21.00
CA CYS A 483 6.04 3.25 -21.73
C CYS A 483 5.37 3.19 -23.11
N PHE A 484 4.09 3.56 -23.23
CA PHE A 484 3.40 3.60 -24.53
C PHE A 484 4.11 4.51 -25.54
N ASN A 485 4.51 5.69 -25.10
CA ASN A 485 5.20 6.66 -25.95
C ASN A 485 6.55 6.14 -26.48
N GLN A 486 7.18 5.21 -25.76
CA GLN A 486 8.44 4.54 -26.12
C GLN A 486 8.24 3.18 -26.83
N THR A 487 7.02 2.80 -27.19
CA THR A 487 6.67 1.46 -27.69
C THR A 487 6.24 1.47 -29.14
N ASP A 488 6.84 0.63 -30.00
CA ASP A 488 6.39 0.43 -31.38
C ASP A 488 5.39 -0.72 -31.53
N LEU A 489 5.50 -1.74 -30.67
CA LEU A 489 4.61 -2.90 -30.61
C LEU A 489 4.28 -3.25 -29.16
N LEU A 490 2.99 -3.33 -28.81
CA LEU A 490 2.54 -3.85 -27.50
C LEU A 490 2.30 -5.36 -27.59
N VAL A 491 2.72 -6.11 -26.56
CA VAL A 491 2.27 -7.48 -26.27
C VAL A 491 1.60 -7.45 -24.90
N SER A 492 0.33 -7.85 -24.85
CA SER A 492 -0.46 -7.84 -23.62
C SER A 492 -1.54 -8.92 -23.64
N ASP A 493 -2.34 -8.93 -22.59
CA ASP A 493 -3.52 -9.78 -22.42
C ASP A 493 -4.79 -8.97 -22.71
N VAL A 494 -5.95 -9.63 -22.72
CA VAL A 494 -7.25 -8.93 -22.71
C VAL A 494 -7.31 -8.02 -21.48
N SER A 495 -7.21 -6.70 -21.69
CA SER A 495 -7.01 -5.74 -20.60
C SER A 495 -7.31 -4.31 -21.03
N SER A 496 -7.43 -3.41 -20.04
CA SER A 496 -7.55 -1.98 -20.31
C SER A 496 -6.26 -1.39 -20.87
N VAL A 497 -5.11 -2.04 -20.67
CA VAL A 497 -3.83 -1.63 -21.26
C VAL A 497 -3.94 -1.64 -22.79
N VAL A 498 -4.55 -2.68 -23.35
CA VAL A 498 -4.81 -2.77 -24.80
C VAL A 498 -5.74 -1.67 -25.26
N SER A 499 -6.87 -1.49 -24.55
CA SER A 499 -7.86 -0.48 -24.90
C SER A 499 -7.28 0.94 -24.88
N ASP A 500 -6.40 1.23 -23.91
CA ASP A 500 -5.67 2.49 -23.83
C ASP A 500 -4.62 2.63 -24.93
N PHE A 501 -3.87 1.55 -25.22
CA PHE A 501 -2.80 1.59 -26.20
C PHE A 501 -3.33 1.85 -27.62
N VAL A 502 -4.57 1.47 -27.92
CA VAL A 502 -5.25 1.80 -29.19
C VAL A 502 -5.28 3.32 -29.44
N GLN A 503 -5.19 4.18 -28.41
CA GLN A 503 -5.02 5.62 -28.60
C GLN A 503 -3.84 5.96 -29.52
N SER A 504 -2.73 5.22 -29.38
CA SER A 504 -1.52 5.41 -30.18
C SER A 504 -1.67 4.97 -31.64
N GLN A 505 -2.69 4.16 -31.96
CA GLN A 505 -2.89 3.50 -33.26
C GLN A 505 -1.73 2.56 -33.68
N ARG A 506 -0.76 2.31 -32.79
CA ARG A 506 0.37 1.41 -33.03
C ARG A 506 -0.09 -0.06 -32.99
N PRO A 507 0.65 -0.97 -33.63
CA PRO A 507 0.33 -2.39 -33.57
C PRO A 507 0.40 -2.95 -32.16
N TYR A 508 -0.46 -3.93 -31.90
CA TYR A 508 -0.48 -4.65 -30.64
C TYR A 508 -0.87 -6.12 -30.84
N VAL A 509 -0.46 -6.92 -29.86
CA VAL A 509 -0.63 -8.36 -29.79
C VAL A 509 -1.42 -8.69 -28.54
N VAL A 510 -2.46 -9.51 -28.69
CA VAL A 510 -3.22 -10.07 -27.57
C VAL A 510 -2.89 -11.55 -27.43
N ALA A 511 -2.41 -11.94 -26.25
CA ALA A 511 -2.14 -13.33 -25.93
C ALA A 511 -3.46 -14.11 -25.74
N ASN A 512 -3.51 -15.31 -26.31
CA ASN A 512 -4.60 -16.26 -26.17
C ASN A 512 -4.11 -17.51 -25.41
N PRO A 513 -3.93 -17.42 -24.08
CA PRO A 513 -3.39 -18.52 -23.28
C PRO A 513 -4.35 -19.72 -23.18
N SER A 514 -5.64 -19.54 -23.45
CA SER A 514 -6.64 -20.62 -23.43
C SER A 514 -6.64 -21.47 -24.70
N GLY A 515 -6.05 -20.98 -25.79
CA GLY A 515 -6.10 -21.64 -27.09
C GLY A 515 -7.51 -21.63 -27.71
N MET A 516 -8.36 -20.70 -27.31
CA MET A 516 -9.70 -20.51 -27.87
C MET A 516 -9.60 -20.26 -29.39
N PRO A 517 -10.51 -20.82 -30.21
CA PRO A 517 -10.57 -20.51 -31.64
C PRO A 517 -10.61 -19.00 -31.90
N GLU A 518 -9.90 -18.51 -32.92
CA GLU A 518 -9.75 -17.08 -33.19
C GLU A 518 -11.09 -16.35 -33.36
N ASP A 519 -12.03 -16.93 -34.10
CA ASP A 519 -13.36 -16.34 -34.33
C ASP A 519 -14.17 -16.19 -33.03
N GLU A 520 -14.05 -17.18 -32.14
CA GLU A 520 -14.68 -17.16 -30.82
C GLU A 520 -14.03 -16.10 -29.93
N PHE A 521 -12.69 -16.06 -29.90
CA PHE A 521 -11.93 -15.09 -29.11
C PHE A 521 -12.24 -13.64 -29.52
N ARG A 522 -12.32 -13.36 -30.82
CA ARG A 522 -12.63 -12.01 -31.35
C ARG A 522 -14.07 -11.57 -31.09
N ARG A 523 -15.00 -12.53 -31.01
CA ARG A 523 -16.39 -12.25 -30.66
C ARG A 523 -16.51 -11.87 -29.19
N ASP A 524 -15.83 -12.61 -28.32
CA ASP A 524 -15.94 -12.45 -26.88
C ASP A 524 -15.10 -11.26 -26.36
N PHE A 525 -13.99 -10.95 -27.05
CA PHE A 525 -13.08 -9.86 -26.73
C PHE A 525 -12.92 -8.88 -27.91
N PRO A 526 -13.86 -7.92 -28.08
CA PRO A 526 -13.83 -6.93 -29.16
C PRO A 526 -12.51 -6.15 -29.31
N THR A 527 -11.77 -5.92 -28.22
CA THR A 527 -10.44 -5.28 -28.25
C THR A 527 -9.41 -6.06 -29.06
N SER A 528 -9.64 -7.35 -29.31
CA SER A 528 -8.74 -8.18 -30.14
C SER A 528 -8.99 -8.03 -31.64
N ARG A 529 -10.11 -7.42 -32.09
CA ARG A 529 -10.50 -7.31 -33.50
C ARG A 529 -9.45 -6.63 -34.40
N ALA A 530 -8.66 -5.71 -33.86
CA ALA A 530 -7.57 -5.05 -34.56
C ALA A 530 -6.18 -5.44 -34.04
N ALA A 531 -6.09 -6.57 -33.35
CA ALA A 531 -4.87 -7.15 -32.80
C ALA A 531 -4.34 -8.32 -33.65
N TYR A 532 -3.04 -8.55 -33.54
CA TYR A 532 -2.48 -9.87 -33.79
C TYR A 532 -2.78 -10.78 -32.59
N LEU A 533 -3.26 -11.99 -32.83
CA LEU A 533 -3.41 -12.99 -31.77
C LEU A 533 -2.13 -13.81 -31.64
N LEU A 534 -1.69 -14.03 -30.41
CA LEU A 534 -0.53 -14.87 -30.09
C LEU A 534 -1.02 -16.14 -29.40
N THR A 535 -0.78 -17.29 -30.02
CA THR A 535 -1.18 -18.58 -29.45
C THR A 535 -0.19 -19.03 -28.37
N ALA A 536 -0.57 -20.04 -27.58
CA ALA A 536 0.18 -20.47 -26.39
C ALA A 536 1.62 -20.97 -26.67
N ASP A 537 1.94 -21.32 -27.93
CA ASP A 537 3.31 -21.69 -28.33
C ASP A 537 4.18 -20.50 -28.73
N CYS A 538 3.57 -19.32 -28.95
CA CYS A 538 4.18 -18.07 -29.40
C CYS A 538 4.84 -18.14 -30.78
N GLY A 539 4.45 -19.08 -31.65
CA GLY A 539 5.07 -19.32 -32.95
C GLY A 539 4.95 -18.14 -33.93
N GLU A 540 3.97 -17.27 -33.75
CA GLU A 540 3.70 -16.14 -34.65
C GLU A 540 4.56 -14.90 -34.34
N LEU A 541 5.23 -14.88 -33.19
CA LEU A 541 5.85 -13.68 -32.61
C LEU A 541 6.87 -13.03 -33.55
N GLU A 542 7.78 -13.80 -34.14
CA GLU A 542 8.82 -13.29 -35.04
C GLU A 542 8.20 -12.66 -36.29
N LYS A 543 7.20 -13.31 -36.88
CA LYS A 543 6.50 -12.82 -38.08
C LYS A 543 5.74 -11.54 -37.79
N ILE A 544 5.05 -11.46 -36.64
CA ILE A 544 4.33 -10.24 -36.21
C ILE A 544 5.32 -9.08 -36.07
N VAL A 545 6.44 -9.29 -35.39
CA VAL A 545 7.48 -8.25 -35.22
C VAL A 545 8.08 -7.82 -36.56
N ALA A 546 8.29 -8.76 -37.50
CA ALA A 546 8.82 -8.43 -38.82
C ALA A 546 7.84 -7.57 -39.64
N VAL A 547 6.56 -7.95 -39.71
CA VAL A 547 5.53 -7.21 -40.47
C VAL A 547 5.30 -5.82 -39.90
N THR A 548 5.18 -5.71 -38.59
CA THR A 548 4.93 -4.43 -37.90
C THR A 548 6.12 -3.48 -38.01
N ARG A 549 7.35 -3.99 -37.93
CA ARG A 549 8.58 -3.20 -38.14
C ARG A 549 8.73 -2.68 -39.56
N ALA A 550 8.30 -3.46 -40.56
CA ALA A 550 8.36 -3.06 -41.95
C ALA A 550 7.38 -1.92 -42.31
N GLY A 551 6.41 -1.61 -41.43
CA GLY A 551 5.38 -0.60 -41.66
C GLY A 551 4.22 -1.04 -42.57
N ASN A 552 4.26 -2.28 -43.08
CA ASN A 552 3.23 -2.86 -43.96
C ASN A 552 2.13 -3.54 -43.14
N ASP A 553 1.60 -2.87 -42.13
CA ASP A 553 0.62 -3.46 -41.21
C ASP A 553 -0.82 -3.40 -41.77
N PRO A 554 -1.42 -4.54 -42.13
CA PRO A 554 -2.77 -4.59 -42.70
C PRO A 554 -3.89 -4.24 -41.72
N LEU A 555 -3.62 -4.20 -40.40
CA LEU A 555 -4.60 -3.91 -39.36
C LEU A 555 -4.69 -2.41 -39.03
N THR A 556 -3.98 -1.55 -39.76
CA THR A 556 -3.92 -0.10 -39.48
C THR A 556 -5.31 0.56 -39.51
N GLU A 557 -6.11 0.33 -40.55
CA GLU A 557 -7.47 0.91 -40.64
C GLU A 557 -8.40 0.31 -39.59
N ALA A 558 -8.35 -1.01 -39.37
CA ALA A 558 -9.13 -1.68 -38.33
C ALA A 558 -8.83 -1.09 -36.93
N ARG A 559 -7.59 -0.65 -36.66
CA ARG A 559 -7.23 0.02 -35.40
C ARG A 559 -7.81 1.43 -35.28
N ARG A 560 -7.98 2.16 -36.39
CA ARG A 560 -8.63 3.48 -36.38
C ARG A 560 -10.12 3.37 -36.10
N GLU A 561 -10.78 2.39 -36.71
CA GLU A 561 -12.18 2.07 -36.44
C GLU A 561 -12.36 1.62 -34.99
N LEU A 562 -11.51 0.69 -34.52
CA LEU A 562 -11.56 0.22 -33.15
C LEU A 562 -11.30 1.33 -32.13
N LYS A 563 -10.37 2.26 -32.42
CA LYS A 563 -10.15 3.44 -31.58
C LYS A 563 -11.44 4.24 -31.40
N THR A 564 -12.17 4.50 -32.48
CA THR A 564 -13.42 5.25 -32.42
C THR A 564 -14.48 4.52 -31.60
N TYR A 565 -14.59 3.21 -31.78
CA TYR A 565 -15.53 2.37 -31.04
C TYR A 565 -15.21 2.29 -29.53
N LEU A 566 -13.93 2.16 -29.17
CA LEU A 566 -13.48 2.02 -27.78
C LEU A 566 -13.38 3.36 -27.03
N LEU A 567 -12.88 4.41 -27.68
CA LEU A 567 -12.47 5.68 -27.06
C LEU A 567 -13.30 6.89 -27.52
N GLY A 568 -14.26 6.67 -28.42
CA GLY A 568 -15.05 7.72 -29.05
C GLY A 568 -14.34 8.44 -30.20
N PRO A 569 -15.01 9.41 -30.83
CA PRO A 569 -14.49 10.14 -31.98
C PRO A 569 -13.22 10.94 -31.64
N ALA A 570 -12.46 11.29 -32.68
CA ALA A 570 -11.27 12.15 -32.55
C ALA A 570 -11.63 13.63 -32.37
N GLU A 571 -12.79 14.05 -32.88
CA GLU A 571 -13.34 15.40 -32.74
C GLU A 571 -13.84 15.62 -31.31
N ALA A 572 -13.55 16.80 -30.75
CA ALA A 572 -13.50 17.09 -29.31
C ALA A 572 -12.58 16.13 -28.54
N ASN A 573 -11.44 16.65 -28.07
CA ASN A 573 -10.49 15.85 -27.28
C ASN A 573 -11.24 15.27 -26.06
N PRO A 574 -11.00 14.00 -25.67
CA PRO A 574 -11.54 13.44 -24.43
C PRO A 574 -11.42 14.35 -23.19
N MET A 575 -10.40 15.20 -23.13
CA MET A 575 -10.26 16.21 -22.07
C MET A 575 -11.35 17.28 -22.12
N ASP A 576 -11.72 17.75 -23.31
CA ASP A 576 -12.77 18.77 -23.50
C ASP A 576 -14.13 18.18 -23.10
N ARG A 577 -14.44 16.97 -23.57
CA ARG A 577 -15.65 16.23 -23.18
C ARG A 577 -15.73 16.01 -21.67
N PHE A 578 -14.62 15.62 -21.04
CA PHE A 578 -14.56 15.49 -19.58
C PHE A 578 -14.83 16.83 -18.86
N GLN A 579 -14.29 17.94 -19.35
CA GLN A 579 -14.55 19.28 -18.79
C GLN A 579 -16.01 19.72 -18.98
N GLU A 580 -16.59 19.48 -20.15
CA GLU A 580 -17.99 19.78 -20.45
C GLU A 580 -18.94 19.02 -19.54
N GLU A 581 -18.72 17.72 -19.36
CA GLU A 581 -19.55 16.89 -18.49
C GLU A 581 -19.41 17.27 -17.01
N ILE A 582 -18.19 17.60 -16.55
CA ILE A 582 -18.00 18.14 -15.19
C ILE A 582 -18.73 19.49 -15.04
N SER A 583 -18.68 20.36 -16.06
CA SER A 583 -19.36 21.66 -16.04
C SER A 583 -20.88 21.49 -15.98
N ARG A 584 -21.43 20.58 -16.78
CA ARG A 584 -22.86 20.19 -16.76
C ARG A 584 -23.28 19.77 -15.36
N LEU A 585 -22.53 18.87 -14.71
CA LEU A 585 -22.84 18.38 -13.36
C LEU A 585 -22.67 19.45 -12.28
N CYS A 586 -21.77 20.42 -12.48
CA CYS A 586 -21.60 21.57 -11.59
C CYS A 586 -22.64 22.68 -11.83
N GLY A 587 -23.48 22.57 -12.87
CA GLY A 587 -24.50 23.55 -13.22
C GLY A 587 -23.93 24.82 -13.87
N ARG A 588 -22.89 24.68 -14.69
CA ARG A 588 -22.27 25.78 -15.46
C ARG A 588 -22.48 25.64 -16.95
#